data_AF-A0A536KQ89-F1
#
_entry.id   AF-A0A536KQ89-F1
#
_cell.length_a   1.000
_cell.length_b   1.000
_cell.length_c   1.000
_cell.angle_alpha   90.00
_cell.angle_beta   90.00
_cell.angle_gamma   90.00
#
_symmetry.space_group_name_H-M   'P 1'
#
loop_
_entity.id
_entity.type
_entity.pdbx_description
1 polymer ?
#
loop_
_entity_poly.entity_id
_entity_poly.type
_entity_poly.pdbx_seq_one_letter_code
_entity_poly.pdbx_strand_id
1 'polypeptide(L)'
;MRVTRGLLLVLAIPAFLVLTAISTLADSSPSPAPSGSSAASGAPALPGDPSKGATLYAQNCATCHGASLEGGIGPALNPIEKLPGVSNPLDPGFLIGIITNGRQPQPGDPKQTAMPA
;
A
#
# COMPACT_ATOMS: atom_id res chain seq x y z
N MET A 1 -53.50 -7.74 9.03
CA MET A 1 -52.26 -6.93 8.82
C MET A 1 -50.99 -7.52 9.47
N ARG A 2 -51.06 -8.54 10.35
CA ARG A 2 -49.86 -9.17 10.94
C ARG A 2 -49.14 -10.17 10.00
N VAL A 3 -49.89 -10.79 9.09
CA VAL A 3 -49.37 -11.84 8.18
C VAL A 3 -48.51 -11.27 7.04
N THR A 4 -48.79 -10.04 6.59
CA THR A 4 -48.02 -9.34 5.54
C THR A 4 -46.66 -8.86 6.02
N ARG A 5 -46.52 -8.55 7.32
CA ARG A 5 -45.25 -8.12 7.94
C ARG A 5 -44.28 -9.27 8.18
N GLY A 6 -44.79 -10.48 8.45
CA GLY A 6 -43.96 -11.68 8.61
C GLY A 6 -43.37 -12.18 7.28
N LEU A 7 -44.15 -12.12 6.20
CA LEU A 7 -43.70 -12.55 4.87
C LEU A 7 -42.60 -11.63 4.29
N LEU A 8 -42.65 -10.33 4.58
CA LEU A 8 -41.59 -9.38 4.18
C LEU A 8 -40.25 -9.65 4.90
N LEU A 9 -40.28 -10.11 6.15
CA LEU A 9 -39.07 -10.46 6.92
C LEU A 9 -38.43 -11.78 6.46
N VAL A 10 -39.22 -12.78 6.08
CA VAL A 10 -38.72 -14.10 5.65
C VAL A 10 -38.04 -14.05 4.27
N LEU A 11 -38.43 -13.12 3.40
CA LEU A 11 -37.82 -12.93 2.08
C LEU A 11 -36.65 -11.94 2.08
N ALA A 12 -36.69 -10.91 2.93
CA ALA A 12 -35.66 -9.87 2.96
C ALA A 12 -34.33 -10.35 3.55
N ILE A 13 -34.34 -11.20 4.59
CA ILE A 13 -33.13 -11.69 5.25
C ILE A 13 -32.25 -12.55 4.32
N PRO A 14 -32.76 -13.59 3.61
CA PRO A 14 -31.92 -14.36 2.70
C PRO A 14 -31.47 -13.53 1.49
N ALA A 15 -32.30 -12.60 1.01
CA ALA A 15 -31.91 -11.70 -0.09
C ALA A 15 -30.76 -10.76 0.31
N PHE A 16 -30.78 -10.22 1.53
CA PHE A 16 -29.71 -9.36 2.04
C PHE A 16 -28.41 -10.16 2.25
N LEU A 17 -28.51 -11.40 2.76
CA LEU A 17 -27.36 -12.30 2.96
C LEU A 17 -26.71 -12.70 1.63
N VAL A 18 -27.52 -13.02 0.62
CA VAL A 18 -27.04 -13.29 -0.75
C VAL A 18 -26.40 -12.04 -1.35
N LEU A 19 -26.98 -10.85 -1.16
CA LEU A 19 -26.43 -9.60 -1.70
C LEU A 19 -25.09 -9.22 -1.06
N THR A 20 -24.88 -9.50 0.22
CA THR A 20 -23.57 -9.29 0.87
C THR A 20 -22.50 -10.26 0.38
N ALA A 21 -22.87 -11.50 0.02
CA ALA A 21 -21.91 -12.51 -0.45
C ALA A 21 -21.35 -12.18 -1.85
N ILE A 22 -22.14 -11.56 -2.73
CA ILE A 22 -21.68 -11.21 -4.08
C ILE A 22 -20.66 -10.06 -4.09
N SER A 23 -20.76 -9.11 -3.15
CA SER A 23 -19.79 -8.01 -3.03
C SER A 23 -18.41 -8.46 -2.56
N THR A 24 -18.31 -9.60 -1.85
CA THR A 24 -17.02 -10.12 -1.38
C THR A 24 -16.21 -10.91 -2.42
N LEU A 25 -16.79 -11.28 -3.56
CA LEU A 25 -16.06 -12.01 -4.63
C LEU A 25 -15.49 -11.09 -5.71
N ALA A 26 -15.89 -9.82 -5.77
CA ALA A 26 -15.46 -8.90 -6.82
C ALA A 26 -14.05 -8.29 -6.60
N ASP A 27 -13.45 -8.47 -5.43
CA ASP A 27 -12.14 -7.87 -5.09
C ASP A 27 -10.94 -8.78 -5.44
N SER A 28 -11.17 -9.99 -5.97
CA SER A 28 -10.10 -10.87 -6.46
C SER A 28 -9.66 -10.52 -7.88
N SER A 29 -9.57 -9.24 -8.22
CA SER A 29 -8.87 -8.82 -9.43
C SER A 29 -7.37 -8.81 -9.13
N PRO A 30 -6.56 -9.73 -9.68
CA PRO A 30 -5.12 -9.61 -9.58
C PRO A 30 -4.73 -8.29 -10.24
N SER A 31 -4.19 -7.36 -9.44
CA SER A 31 -3.58 -6.15 -9.97
C SER A 31 -2.63 -6.56 -11.10
N PRO A 32 -2.69 -5.90 -12.27
CA PRO A 32 -1.77 -6.23 -13.36
C PRO A 32 -0.35 -6.11 -12.82
N ALA A 33 0.40 -7.22 -12.89
CA ALA A 33 1.81 -7.21 -12.54
C ALA A 33 2.49 -6.11 -13.35
N PRO A 34 3.34 -5.26 -12.74
CA PRO A 34 4.04 -4.21 -13.48
C PRO A 34 4.91 -4.89 -14.54
N SER A 35 4.49 -4.78 -15.79
CA SER A 35 5.27 -5.26 -16.93
C SER A 35 6.48 -4.37 -17.06
N GLY A 36 7.63 -4.87 -16.59
CA GLY A 36 8.96 -4.41 -16.97
C GLY A 36 9.27 -2.94 -16.69
N SER A 37 9.52 -2.60 -15.42
CA SER A 37 10.40 -1.47 -15.14
C SER A 37 11.84 -1.95 -15.38
N SER A 38 12.40 -1.61 -16.54
CA SER A 38 13.81 -1.81 -16.82
C SER A 38 14.63 -1.26 -15.65
N ALA A 39 15.42 -2.14 -15.03
CA ALA A 39 16.22 -1.86 -13.86
C ALA A 39 16.96 -0.53 -14.02
N ALA A 40 16.51 0.48 -13.29
CA ALA A 40 17.31 1.65 -13.06
C ALA A 40 18.48 1.23 -12.16
N SER A 41 19.69 1.48 -12.67
CA SER A 41 20.98 1.42 -11.98
C SER A 41 21.57 0.01 -11.81
N GLY A 42 22.85 -0.12 -12.19
CA GLY A 42 23.65 -1.36 -12.18
C GLY A 42 23.96 -1.94 -10.80
N ALA A 43 23.03 -1.84 -9.85
CA ALA A 43 23.02 -2.70 -8.68
C ALA A 43 22.56 -4.11 -9.10
N PRO A 44 23.16 -5.19 -8.56
CA PRO A 44 22.62 -6.53 -8.74
C PRO A 44 21.14 -6.55 -8.34
N ALA A 45 20.30 -7.18 -9.16
CA ALA A 45 18.91 -7.40 -8.77
C ALA A 45 18.91 -8.16 -7.44
N LEU A 46 18.39 -7.51 -6.39
CA LEU A 46 18.25 -8.17 -5.09
C LEU A 46 17.17 -9.25 -5.20
N PRO A 47 17.34 -10.42 -4.57
CA PRO A 47 16.29 -11.42 -4.50
C PRO A 47 15.12 -10.84 -3.68
N GLY A 48 14.01 -10.53 -4.33
CA GLY A 48 12.82 -9.97 -3.71
C GLY A 48 11.54 -10.53 -4.33
N ASP A 49 10.51 -10.73 -3.52
CA ASP A 49 9.17 -11.11 -3.96
C ASP A 49 8.23 -9.90 -3.81
N PRO A 50 7.73 -9.35 -4.93
CA PRO A 50 6.85 -8.18 -4.88
C PRO A 50 5.51 -8.45 -4.17
N SER A 51 5.00 -9.67 -4.21
CA SER A 51 3.74 -10.04 -3.55
C SER A 51 3.89 -10.03 -2.02
N LYS A 52 5.02 -10.56 -1.55
CA LYS A 52 5.40 -10.47 -0.14
C LYS A 52 5.66 -9.03 0.28
N GLY A 53 6.33 -8.25 -0.56
CA GLY A 53 6.56 -6.81 -0.35
C GLY A 53 5.25 -6.03 -0.18
N ALA A 54 4.27 -6.26 -1.05
CA ALA A 54 2.95 -5.62 -0.96
C ALA A 54 2.23 -5.94 0.36
N THR A 55 2.29 -7.21 0.80
CA THR A 55 1.70 -7.62 2.09
C THR A 55 2.35 -6.90 3.27
N LEU A 56 3.69 -6.84 3.29
CA LEU A 56 4.43 -6.15 4.34
C LEU A 56 4.16 -4.64 4.33
N TYR A 57 4.07 -4.04 3.14
CA TYR A 57 3.76 -2.62 2.99
C TYR A 57 2.39 -2.27 3.58
N ALA A 58 1.36 -3.05 3.24
CA ALA A 58 0.01 -2.85 3.74
C ALA A 58 -0.07 -2.95 5.28
N GLN A 59 0.70 -3.86 5.87
CA GLN A 59 0.69 -4.09 7.33
C GLN A 59 1.49 -3.05 8.12
N ASN A 60 2.58 -2.53 7.56
CA ASN A 60 3.56 -1.77 8.34
C ASN A 60 3.75 -0.32 7.88
N CYS A 61 3.48 -0.02 6.61
CA CYS A 61 3.89 1.24 5.99
C CYS A 61 2.70 2.12 5.59
N ALA A 62 1.61 1.50 5.11
CA ALA A 62 0.48 2.20 4.50
C ALA A 62 -0.21 3.20 5.45
N THR A 63 -0.21 2.95 6.75
CA THR A 63 -0.76 3.88 7.77
C THR A 63 -0.12 5.27 7.70
N CYS A 64 1.16 5.34 7.33
CA CYS A 64 1.89 6.61 7.23
C CYS A 64 2.06 7.08 5.78
N HIS A 65 2.31 6.15 4.86
CA HIS A 65 2.67 6.44 3.47
C HIS A 65 1.52 6.28 2.47
N GLY A 66 0.30 5.97 2.94
CA GLY A 66 -0.90 5.80 2.10
C GLY A 66 -1.00 4.38 1.52
N ALA A 67 -2.21 3.93 1.22
CA ALA A 67 -2.42 2.59 0.66
C ALA A 67 -1.95 2.49 -0.81
N SER A 68 -1.93 3.61 -1.51
CA SER A 68 -1.53 3.78 -2.91
C SER A 68 -0.22 4.56 -3.06
N LEU A 69 0.62 4.60 -2.01
CA LEU A 69 1.90 5.32 -1.98
C LEU A 69 1.76 6.86 -2.07
N GLU A 70 0.56 7.38 -1.83
CA GLU A 70 0.20 8.80 -1.98
C GLU A 70 0.72 9.69 -0.84
N GLY A 71 1.24 9.09 0.22
CA GLY A 71 1.71 9.79 1.42
C GLY A 71 0.59 10.15 2.38
N GLY A 72 0.92 10.95 3.39
CA GLY A 72 0.02 11.39 4.44
C GLY A 72 0.82 11.96 5.60
N ILE A 73 0.96 11.14 6.66
CA ILE A 73 1.88 11.42 7.77
C ILE A 73 3.33 11.43 7.26
N GLY A 74 3.68 10.39 6.49
CA GLY A 74 4.93 10.29 5.75
C GLY A 74 4.83 10.91 4.34
N PRO A 75 5.97 11.04 3.63
CA PRO A 75 5.99 11.47 2.23
C PRO A 75 5.32 10.44 1.31
N ALA A 76 4.96 10.90 0.11
CA ALA A 76 4.58 10.01 -0.98
C ALA A 76 5.78 9.15 -1.42
N LEU A 77 5.51 7.92 -1.82
CA LEU A 77 6.51 6.98 -2.34
C LEU A 77 6.32 6.69 -3.84
N ASN A 78 5.32 7.32 -4.47
CA ASN A 78 5.13 7.27 -5.92
C ASN A 78 4.63 8.62 -6.47
N PRO A 79 5.52 9.43 -7.08
CA PRO A 79 6.98 9.24 -7.14
C PRO A 79 7.63 9.47 -5.77
N ILE A 80 8.78 8.83 -5.53
CA ILE A 80 9.60 9.14 -4.34
C ILE A 80 10.14 10.56 -4.47
N GLU A 81 9.91 11.38 -3.44
CA GLU A 81 10.42 12.75 -3.38
C GLU A 81 11.96 12.78 -3.36
N LYS A 82 12.55 13.74 -4.06
CA LYS A 82 14.01 13.89 -4.10
C LYS A 82 14.52 14.48 -2.79
N LEU A 83 15.39 13.73 -2.11
CA LEU A 83 16.07 14.19 -0.91
C LEU A 83 17.39 14.91 -1.24
N PRO A 84 17.75 15.99 -0.53
CA PRO A 84 19.06 16.62 -0.68
C PRO A 84 20.21 15.64 -0.44
N GLY A 85 21.22 15.68 -1.31
CA GLY A 85 22.40 14.80 -1.19
C GLY A 85 22.18 13.34 -1.58
N VAL A 86 20.97 12.95 -2.01
CA VAL A 86 20.68 11.60 -2.50
C VAL A 86 20.71 11.57 -4.02
N SER A 87 21.73 10.90 -4.57
CA SER A 87 21.94 10.82 -6.02
C SER A 87 20.90 9.96 -6.74
N ASN A 88 20.49 8.85 -6.11
CA ASN A 88 19.46 7.95 -6.63
C ASN A 88 18.53 7.50 -5.48
N PRO A 89 17.28 8.01 -5.40
CA PRO A 89 16.33 7.61 -4.36
C PRO A 89 15.82 6.17 -4.54
N LEU A 90 16.03 5.55 -5.70
CA LEU A 90 15.66 4.16 -5.98
C LEU A 90 16.83 3.19 -5.79
N ASP A 91 17.97 3.67 -5.28
CA ASP A 91 19.08 2.77 -4.93
C ASP A 91 18.64 1.77 -3.85
N PRO A 92 18.76 0.45 -4.08
CA PRO A 92 18.27 -0.53 -3.12
C PRO A 92 18.98 -0.48 -1.77
N GLY A 93 20.28 -0.15 -1.74
CA GLY A 93 21.04 0.00 -0.50
C GLY A 93 20.53 1.17 0.32
N PHE A 94 20.26 2.29 -0.33
CA PHE A 94 19.64 3.46 0.29
C PHE A 94 18.26 3.13 0.86
N LEU A 95 17.36 2.54 0.05
CA LEU A 95 16.00 2.19 0.48
C LEU A 95 16.00 1.19 1.65
N ILE A 96 16.81 0.14 1.58
CA ILE A 96 16.93 -0.85 2.66
C ILE A 96 17.45 -0.22 3.94
N GLY A 97 18.45 0.67 3.84
CA GLY A 97 18.99 1.39 4.98
C GLY A 97 17.93 2.22 5.71
N ILE A 98 17.10 2.96 4.96
CA ILE A 98 16.00 3.75 5.51
C ILE A 98 14.89 2.87 6.10
N ILE A 99 14.48 1.80 5.40
CA ILE A 99 13.43 0.89 5.89
C ILE A 99 13.86 0.18 7.19
N THR A 100 15.14 -0.17 7.30
CA THR A 100 15.64 -0.96 8.45
C THR A 100 15.91 -0.09 9.68
N ASN A 101 16.33 1.16 9.49
CA ASN A 101 16.81 2.02 10.59
C ASN A 101 15.93 3.25 10.83
N GLY A 102 14.87 3.43 10.04
CA GLY A 102 14.15 4.68 9.97
C GLY A 102 15.01 5.82 9.41
N ARG A 103 14.50 7.05 9.51
CA ARG A 103 15.19 8.26 9.06
C ARG A 103 14.77 9.46 9.88
N GLN A 104 15.74 10.19 10.40
CA GLN A 104 15.51 11.52 10.97
C GLN A 104 15.52 12.58 9.86
N PRO A 105 14.59 13.53 9.89
CA PRO A 105 14.56 14.61 8.91
C PRO A 105 15.82 15.47 9.02
N GLN A 106 16.29 15.95 7.88
CA GLN A 106 17.45 16.81 7.71
C GLN A 106 17.00 18.18 7.18
N PRO A 107 17.83 19.22 7.37
CA PRO A 107 17.59 20.53 6.76
C PRO A 107 17.43 20.41 5.24
N GLY A 108 16.32 20.94 4.71
CA GLY A 108 15.99 20.88 3.29
C GLY A 108 15.13 19.70 2.86
N ASP A 109 14.80 18.77 3.76
CA ASP A 109 13.84 17.72 3.44
C ASP A 109 12.41 18.27 3.30
N PRO A 110 11.65 17.78 2.32
CA PRO A 110 10.26 18.21 2.08
C PRO A 110 9.30 17.84 3.22
N LYS A 111 9.63 16.80 3.99
CA LYS A 111 8.88 16.35 5.17
C LYS A 111 9.79 16.29 6.39
N GLN A 112 9.26 16.77 7.52
CA GLN A 112 9.98 16.87 8.79
C GLN A 112 9.50 15.84 9.83
N THR A 113 8.65 14.90 9.42
CA THR A 113 8.26 13.77 10.27
C THR A 113 9.35 12.72 10.24
N ALA A 114 9.80 12.26 11.42
CA ALA A 114 10.74 11.15 11.51
C ALA A 114 10.07 9.85 11.07
N MET A 115 10.78 9.07 10.24
CA MET A 115 10.40 7.68 9.97
C MET A 115 10.97 6.82 11.11
N PRO A 116 10.13 6.08 11.86
CA PRO A 116 10.62 5.14 12.87
C PRO A 116 11.32 3.95 12.22
N ALA A 117 12.18 3.28 13.00
CA ALA A 117 12.73 1.97 12.67
C ALA A 117 11.73 0.86 13.02
#